data_AF-A0A1Q9JFF2-F1
#
_entry.id   AF-A0A1Q9JFF2-F1
#
_cell.length_a   1.000
_cell.length_b   1.000
_cell.length_c   1.000
_cell.angle_alpha   90.00
_cell.angle_beta   90.00
_cell.angle_gamma   90.00
#
_symmetry.space_group_name_H-M   'P 1'
#
loop_
_entity.id
_entity.type
_entity.pdbx_description
1 polymer ?
#
loop_
_entity_poly.entity_id
_entity_poly.type
_entity_poly.pdbx_seq_one_letter_code
_entity_poly.pdbx_strand_id
1 'polypeptide(L)' 'MTFNQVFLRIYDRKISSGEITFSQSGISKNDFTQLCTDPEFVFSEEALALICERMAVDREERELLYELAGYGG' A
#
# COMPACT_ATOMS: atom_id res chain seq x y z
N MET A 1 10.21 -10.55 -1.64
CA MET A 1 9.79 -9.35 -0.91
C MET A 1 8.41 -9.63 -0.35
N THR A 2 8.09 -9.11 0.83
CA THR A 2 6.75 -9.22 1.45
C THR A 2 5.86 -8.05 1.02
N PHE A 3 4.54 -8.20 1.18
CA PHE A 3 3.56 -7.15 0.87
C PHE A 3 3.93 -5.80 1.53
N ASN A 4 4.19 -5.81 2.84
CA ASN A 4 4.51 -4.61 3.60
C ASN A 4 5.79 -3.90 3.10
N GLN A 5 6.84 -4.63 2.71
CA GLN A 5 8.07 -4.04 2.19
C GLN A 5 7.84 -3.33 0.86
N VAL A 6 7.10 -3.94 -0.05
CA VAL A 6 6.78 -3.33 -1.35
C VAL A 6 5.88 -2.12 -1.15
N PHE A 7 4.84 -2.26 -0.35
CA PHE A 7 3.92 -1.17 -0.04
C PHE A 7 4.64 0.03 0.57
N LEU A 8 5.42 -0.18 1.64
CA LEU A 8 6.14 0.89 2.33
C LEU A 8 7.14 1.58 1.41
N ARG A 9 7.75 0.85 0.47
CA ARG A 9 8.67 1.44 -0.51
C ARG A 9 7.97 2.38 -1.48
N ILE A 10 6.80 1.98 -2.00
CA ILE A 10 5.99 2.82 -2.90
C ILE A 10 5.47 4.04 -2.13
N TYR A 11 4.96 3.81 -0.93
CA TYR A 11 4.48 4.86 -0.03
C TYR A 11 5.58 5.88 0.28
N ASP A 12 6.76 5.44 0.71
CA ASP A 12 7.87 6.32 1.07
C ASP A 12 8.35 7.14 -0.14
N ARG A 13 8.47 6.52 -1.33
CA ARG A 13 8.81 7.22 -2.57
C ARG A 13 7.84 8.36 -2.87
N LYS A 14 6.53 8.09 -2.78
CA LYS A 14 5.47 9.06 -3.13
C LYS A 14 5.31 10.17 -2.08
N ILE A 15 5.58 9.87 -0.81
CA ILE A 15 5.64 10.89 0.25
C ILE A 15 6.87 11.77 0.06
N SER A 16 8.03 11.16 -0.20
CA SER A 16 9.30 11.88 -0.39
C SER A 16 9.29 12.78 -1.63
N SER A 17 8.64 12.35 -2.71
CA SER A 17 8.46 13.17 -3.92
C SER A 17 7.41 14.28 -3.74
N GLY A 18 6.58 14.21 -2.70
CA GLY A 18 5.45 15.12 -2.50
C GLY A 18 4.26 14.85 -3.41
N GLU A 19 4.22 13.70 -4.11
CA GLU A 19 3.05 13.27 -4.90
C GLU A 19 1.82 13.10 -4.02
N ILE A 20 2.01 12.60 -2.80
CA ILE A 20 0.96 12.40 -1.81
C ILE A 20 1.40 12.86 -0.42
N THR A 21 0.42 13.04 0.44
CA THR A 21 0.59 13.14 1.90
C THR A 21 -0.04 11.92 2.58
N PHE A 22 0.32 11.68 3.85
CA PHE A 22 -0.31 10.61 4.64
C PHE A 22 -1.84 10.68 4.59
N SER A 23 -2.41 11.86 4.77
CA SER A 23 -3.87 12.08 4.73
C SER A 23 -4.50 11.80 3.36
N GLN A 24 -3.72 11.94 2.27
CA GLN A 24 -4.18 11.63 0.92
C GLN A 24 -4.08 10.15 0.57
N SER A 25 -3.22 9.37 1.25
CA SER A 25 -3.01 7.94 0.97
C SER A 25 -4.26 7.08 1.23
N GLY A 26 -5.22 7.56 2.01
CA GLY A 26 -6.40 6.79 2.42
C GLY A 26 -6.14 5.76 3.52
N ILE A 27 -4.91 5.67 4.02
CA ILE A 27 -4.51 4.72 5.07
C ILE A 27 -4.84 5.30 6.45
N SER A 28 -5.44 4.50 7.33
CA SER A 28 -5.62 4.89 8.72
C SER A 28 -4.32 4.75 9.51
N LYS A 29 -4.13 5.54 10.57
CA LYS A 29 -2.96 5.39 11.46
C LYS A 29 -2.86 3.99 12.05
N ASN A 30 -3.99 3.35 12.33
CA ASN A 30 -4.02 2.02 12.89
C ASN A 30 -3.50 0.98 11.88
N ASP A 31 -4.02 1.01 10.65
CA ASP A 31 -3.59 0.07 9.61
C ASP A 31 -2.13 0.31 9.21
N PHE A 32 -1.68 1.57 9.17
CA PHE A 32 -0.28 1.89 8.93
C PHE A 32 0.62 1.34 10.04
N THR A 33 0.18 1.43 11.29
CA THR A 33 0.91 0.85 12.43
C THR A 33 0.98 -0.66 12.30
N GLN A 34 -0.16 -1.32 12.01
CA GLN A 34 -0.20 -2.76 11.79
C GLN A 34 0.71 -3.20 10.65
N LEU A 35 0.69 -2.50 9.51
CA LEU A 35 1.57 -2.75 8.37
C LEU A 35 3.06 -2.70 8.75
N CYS A 36 3.44 -1.80 9.67
CA CYS A 36 4.81 -1.67 10.15
C CYS A 36 5.20 -2.75 11.18
N THR A 37 4.25 -3.26 11.97
CA THR A 37 4.53 -4.15 13.11
C THR A 37 4.24 -5.62 12.83
N ASP A 38 3.34 -5.91 11.91
CA ASP A 38 2.88 -7.25 11.57
C ASP A 38 3.32 -7.58 10.13
N PRO A 39 4.25 -8.54 9.94
CA PRO A 39 4.77 -8.90 8.63
C PRO A 39 3.76 -9.64 7.74
N GLU A 40 2.68 -10.19 8.32
CA GLU A 40 1.64 -10.93 7.59
C GLU A 40 0.41 -10.05 7.33
N PHE A 41 0.37 -8.84 7.87
CA PHE A 41 -0.74 -7.92 7.66
C PHE A 41 -0.84 -7.48 6.20
N VAL A 42 -2.03 -7.69 5.63
CA VAL A 42 -2.45 -7.22 4.32
C VAL A 42 -3.75 -6.44 4.47
N PHE A 43 -3.91 -5.38 3.66
CA PHE A 43 -5.19 -4.67 3.60
C PHE A 43 -6.24 -5.55 2.92
N SER A 44 -7.51 -5.37 3.26
CA SER A 44 -8.61 -5.97 2.49
C SER A 44 -8.54 -5.52 1.03
N GLU A 45 -9.05 -6.33 0.11
CA GLU A 45 -9.04 -6.03 -1.33
C GLU A 45 -9.67 -4.66 -1.65
N GLU A 46 -10.78 -4.33 -0.98
CA GLU A 46 -11.47 -3.04 -1.12
C GLU A 46 -10.62 -1.87 -0.61
N ALA A 47 -9.98 -2.03 0.55
CA ALA A 47 -9.11 -0.99 1.11
C ALA A 47 -7.86 -0.81 0.25
N LEU A 48 -7.25 -1.91 -0.21
CA LEU A 48 -6.10 -1.88 -1.11
C LEU A 48 -6.43 -1.18 -2.42
N ALA A 49 -7.60 -1.45 -3.01
CA ALA A 49 -8.07 -0.79 -4.22
C ALA A 49 -8.14 0.74 -4.04
N LEU A 50 -8.77 1.18 -2.94
CA LEU A 50 -8.91 2.60 -2.63
C LEU A 50 -7.55 3.26 -2.38
N ILE A 51 -6.67 2.61 -1.62
CA ILE A 51 -5.32 3.11 -1.33
C ILE A 51 -4.51 3.22 -2.62
N CYS A 52 -4.57 2.22 -3.51
CA CYS A 52 -3.89 2.24 -4.79
C CYS A 52 -4.37 3.42 -5.66
N GLU A 53 -5.68 3.65 -5.73
CA GLU A 53 -6.26 4.78 -6.45
C GLU A 53 -5.77 6.11 -5.87
N ARG A 54 -5.82 6.26 -4.55
CA ARG A 54 -5.42 7.47 -3.82
C ARG A 54 -3.94 7.78 -3.91
N MET A 55 -3.11 6.74 -3.91
CA MET A 55 -1.67 6.84 -4.07
C MET A 55 -1.26 7.04 -5.53
N ALA A 56 -2.19 6.90 -6.50
CA ALA A 56 -1.89 6.89 -7.93
C ALA A 56 -0.73 5.93 -8.24
N VAL A 57 -0.79 4.71 -7.69
CA VAL A 57 0.18 3.66 -8.04
C VAL A 57 0.00 3.25 -9.49
N ASP A 58 1.10 2.92 -10.16
CA ASP A 58 1.01 2.44 -11.53
C ASP A 58 0.45 1.01 -11.60
N ARG A 59 0.19 0.56 -12.82
CA ARG A 59 -0.40 -0.76 -13.05
C ARG A 59 0.51 -1.89 -12.55
N GLU A 60 1.81 -1.82 -12.80
CA GLU A 60 2.77 -2.86 -12.43
C GLU A 60 2.93 -2.93 -10.91
N GLU A 61 3.01 -1.76 -10.25
CA GLU A 61 2.99 -1.63 -8.79
C GLU A 61 1.71 -2.23 -8.18
N ARG A 62 0.56 -1.93 -8.79
CA ARG A 62 -0.73 -2.47 -8.34
C ARG A 62 -0.79 -3.99 -8.49
N GLU A 63 -0.42 -4.53 -9.65
CA GLU A 63 -0.42 -5.99 -9.88
C GLU A 63 0.48 -6.70 -8.87
N LEU A 64 1.67 -6.15 -8.60
CA LEU A 64 2.58 -6.69 -7.58
C LEU A 64 1.99 -6.63 -6.18
N LEU A 65 1.33 -5.54 -5.78
CA LEU A 65 0.68 -5.42 -4.47
C LEU A 65 -0.46 -6.43 -4.32
N TYR A 66 -1.26 -6.66 -5.36
CA TYR A 66 -2.35 -7.63 -5.34
C TYR A 66 -1.84 -9.08 -5.31
N GLU A 67 -0.79 -9.40 -6.05
CA GLU A 67 -0.14 -10.71 -6.00
C GLU A 67 0.38 -11.01 -4.59
N LEU A 68 1.12 -10.08 -4.00
CA LEU A 68 1.68 -10.23 -2.66
C LEU A 68 0.63 -10.25 -1.55
N ALA A 69 -0.53 -9.63 -1.77
CA ALA A 69 -1.67 -9.69 -0.85
C ALA A 69 -2.50 -10.97 -0.99
N GLY A 70 -2.21 -11.83 -1.99
CA GLY A 70 -2.95 -13.07 -2.26
C GLY A 70 -4.27 -12.84 -3.02
N TYR A 71 -4.42 -11.69 -3.67
CA TYR A 71 -5.59 -11.34 -4.51
C TYR A 71 -5.34 -11.57 -6.02
N GLY A 72 -4.13 -11.93 -6.41
CA GLY A 72 -3.80 -12.31 -7.79
C GLY A 72 -4.42 -13.66 -8.14
N GLY A 73 -5.52 -13.65 -8.90
CA GLY A 73 -6.12 -14.82 -9.54
C GLY A 73 -5.80 -14.88 -11.03
#